data_AF-A0A708V0D6-F1
#
_entry.id   AF-A0A708V0D6-F1
#
_cell.length_a   1.000
_cell.length_b   1.000
_cell.length_c   1.000
_cell.angle_alpha   90.00
_cell.angle_beta   90.00
_cell.angle_gamma   90.00
#
_symmetry.space_group_name_H-M   'P 1'
#
loop_
_entity.id
_entity.type
_entity.pdbx_description
1 polymer ?
#
loop_
_entity_poly.entity_id
_entity_poly.type
_entity_poly.pdbx_seq_one_letter_code
_entity_poly.pdbx_strand_id
1 'polypeptide(L)' 'SYVARWLTEFEDVQAYCSALPHHGGGGACYVALRKTVQAKQDNWERHAKRSR' A
#
# COMPACT_ATOMS: atom_id res chain seq x y z
N SER A 1 -17.09 -1.47 9.36
CA SER A 1 -16.05 -0.43 9.51
C SER A 1 -16.30 0.66 8.48
N TYR A 2 -16.51 1.92 8.90
CA TYR A 2 -16.73 3.04 7.97
C TYR A 2 -15.50 3.30 7.10
N VAL A 3 -14.30 3.17 7.68
CA VAL A 3 -13.03 3.30 6.97
C VAL A 3 -12.92 2.27 5.84
N ALA A 4 -13.31 1.01 6.06
CA ALA A 4 -13.29 0.00 5.01
C ALA A 4 -14.21 0.35 3.83
N ARG A 5 -15.36 0.98 4.08
CA ARG A 5 -16.26 1.46 3.03
C ARG A 5 -15.63 2.60 2.22
N TRP A 6 -14.99 3.55 2.89
CA TRP A 6 -14.34 4.67 2.20
C TRP A 6 -13.11 4.25 1.41
N LEU A 7 -12.32 3.30 1.90
CA LEU A 7 -11.12 2.84 1.21
C LEU A 7 -11.41 2.28 -0.19
N THR A 8 -12.60 1.70 -0.42
CA THR A 8 -13.00 1.23 -1.76
C THR A 8 -13.45 2.36 -2.69
N GLU A 9 -13.69 3.56 -2.19
CA GLU A 9 -14.10 4.73 -2.98
C GLU A 9 -12.90 5.44 -3.63
N PHE A 10 -11.67 5.15 -3.19
CA PHE A 10 -10.45 5.75 -3.74
C PHE A 10 -9.80 4.85 -4.80
N GLU A 11 -9.64 5.34 -6.03
CA GLU A 11 -9.00 4.59 -7.12
C GLU A 11 -7.51 4.25 -6.85
N ASP A 12 -6.86 5.07 -6.03
CA ASP A 12 -5.46 4.87 -5.65
C ASP A 12 -5.29 3.77 -4.60
N VAL A 13 -6.35 3.30 -3.95
CA VAL A 13 -6.29 2.18 -3.03
C VAL A 13 -6.35 0.87 -3.81
N GLN A 14 -5.31 0.04 -3.67
CA GLN A 14 -5.23 -1.25 -4.34
C GLN A 14 -5.73 -2.40 -3.46
N ALA A 15 -5.44 -2.36 -2.16
CA ALA A 15 -5.85 -3.37 -1.18
C ALA A 15 -5.75 -2.83 0.24
N TYR A 16 -6.43 -3.48 1.19
CA TYR A 16 -6.25 -3.23 2.63
C TYR A 16 -6.50 -4.49 3.47
N CYS A 17 -5.89 -4.57 4.65
CA CYS A 17 -6.07 -5.68 5.60
C CYS A 17 -5.78 -5.25 7.05
N SER A 18 -6.24 -6.03 8.03
CA SER A 18 -5.94 -5.76 9.45
C SER A 18 -4.44 -5.73 9.72
N ALA A 19 -4.01 -4.80 10.57
CA ALA A 19 -2.61 -4.68 10.96
C ALA A 19 -2.19 -5.86 11.85
N LEU A 20 -0.88 -6.07 11.94
CA LEU A 20 -0.31 -7.01 12.91
C LEU A 20 -0.55 -6.50 14.34
N PRO A 21 -0.58 -7.37 15.37
CA PRO A 21 -0.84 -6.96 16.75
C PRO A 21 0.06 -5.83 17.26
N HIS A 22 1.36 -5.88 16.95
CA HIS A 22 2.33 -4.85 17.36
C HIS A 22 2.17 -3.51 16.62
N HIS A 23 1.40 -3.47 15.52
CA HIS A 23 1.03 -2.24 14.82
C HIS A 23 -0.44 -1.82 15.09
N GLY A 24 -1.08 -2.41 16.11
CA GLY A 24 -2.44 -2.05 16.56
C GLY A 24 -3.51 -3.10 16.29
N GLY A 25 -3.17 -4.23 15.66
CA GLY A 25 -4.09 -5.37 15.48
C GLY A 25 -5.42 -4.95 14.84
N GLY A 26 -6.54 -5.36 15.44
CA GLY A 26 -7.88 -5.03 14.95
C GLY A 26 -8.25 -3.54 15.00
N GLY A 27 -7.47 -2.70 15.68
CA GLY A 27 -7.66 -1.24 15.73
C GLY A 27 -6.96 -0.48 14.59
N ALA A 28 -6.15 -1.16 13.77
CA ALA A 28 -5.42 -0.56 12.66
C ALA A 28 -5.50 -1.44 11.39
N CYS A 29 -5.22 -0.85 10.23
CA CYS A 29 -5.17 -1.58 8.97
C CYS A 29 -4.01 -1.09 8.09
N TYR A 30 -3.43 -1.99 7.33
CA TYR A 30 -2.53 -1.62 6.24
C TYR A 30 -3.34 -1.30 5.00
N VAL A 31 -2.84 -0.35 4.21
CA VAL A 31 -3.41 0.03 2.91
C VAL A 31 -2.30 0.03 1.88
N ALA A 32 -2.48 -0.73 0.80
CA ALA A 32 -1.59 -0.72 -0.35
C ALA A 32 -2.06 0.37 -1.32
N LEU A 33 -1.25 1.41 -1.51
CA LEU A 33 -1.54 2.52 -2.41
C LEU A 33 -0.85 2.33 -3.76
N ARG A 34 -1.51 2.77 -4.84
CA ARG A 34 -0.96 2.82 -6.18
C ARG A 34 0.25 3.75 -6.19
N LYS A 35 1.38 3.24 -6.68
CA LYS A 35 2.55 4.08 -6.90
C LYS A 35 2.32 4.98 -8.11
N THR A 36 2.78 6.21 -8.05
CA THR A 36 2.85 7.08 -9.23
C THR A 36 3.79 6.46 -10.28
N VAL A 37 3.62 6.85 -11.54
CA VAL A 37 4.47 6.39 -12.64
C VAL A 37 5.94 6.70 -12.36
N GLN A 38 6.23 7.90 -11.86
CA GLN A 38 7.59 8.30 -11.48
C GLN A 38 8.15 7.44 -10.34
N ALA A 39 7.38 7.24 -9.26
CA ALA A 39 7.83 6.42 -8.14
C ALA A 39 8.05 4.95 -8.55
N LYS A 40 7.28 4.46 -9.53
CA LYS A 40 7.48 3.13 -10.12
C LYS A 40 8.79 3.08 -10.93
N GLN A 41 9.06 4.10 -11.74
CA GLN A 41 10.28 4.23 -12.53
C GLN A 41 11.53 4.31 -11.63
N ASP A 42 11.53 5.20 -10.63
CA ASP A 42 12.63 5.34 -9.66
C ASP A 42 12.90 4.01 -8.93
N ASN A 43 11.83 3.30 -8.55
CA ASN A 43 11.96 2.00 -7.90
C ASN A 43 12.58 0.97 -8.84
N TRP A 44 12.19 0.98 -10.13
CA TRP A 44 12.77 0.10 -11.13
C TRP A 44 14.26 0.38 -11.32
N GLU A 45 14.68 1.64 -11.46
CA GLU A 45 16.09 2.03 -11.61
C GLU A 45 16.95 1.64 -10.39
N ARG A 46 16.40 1.80 -9.18
CA ARG A 46 17.06 1.42 -7.92
C ARG A 46 17.27 -0.10 -7.83
N HIS A 47 16.27 -0.88 -8.23
CA HIS A 47 16.30 -2.33 -8.10
C HIS A 47 16.88 -3.06 -9.33
N ALA A 48 16.92 -2.42 -10.50
CA ALA A 48 17.49 -2.97 -11.73
C ALA A 48 18.97 -3.31 -11.57
N LYS A 49 19.71 -2.55 -10.75
CA LYS A 49 21.13 -2.80 -10.47
C LYS A 49 21.41 -4.07 -9.65
N ARG A 50 20.40 -4.63 -8.96
CA ARG A 50 20.54 -5.84 -8.14
C ARG A 50 20.26 -7.14 -8.91
N SER A 51 19.85 -7.06 -10.17
CA SER A 51 19.48 -8.22 -11.00
C SER A 51 20.62 -8.75 -11.86
N ARG A 52 21.88 -8.35 -11.62
CA ARG A 52 23.03 -8.71 -12.44
C ARG A 52 24.11 -9.38 -11.60
#